data_AF-A0A074Z3S0-F1
#
_entry.id   AF-A0A074Z3S0-F1
#
_cell.length_a   1.000
_cell.length_b   1.000
_cell.length_c   1.000
_cell.angle_alpha   90.00
_cell.angle_beta   90.00
_cell.angle_gamma   90.00
#
_symmetry.space_group_name_H-M   'P 1'
#
loop_
_entity.id
_entity.type
_entity.pdbx_description
1 polymer ?
#
loop_
_entity_poly.entity_id
_entity_poly.type
_entity_poly.pdbx_seq_one_letter_code
_entity_poly.pdbx_strand_id
1 'polypeptide(L)'
;MSPSSVPRTFASGIALIILAAVLHKTEINGAPVNLPPEAFQIVQVHGVPFYKLVRYFTTQTERRDPKVYELNISHFQYYTHIYHAWKEASIHYSAVAIKKTTREIVGANMVYVVHHLMKMYAPDTIGEVLDFVIACYKTLRPSNHSVGLVSTLRPHVSELVNKAMIQDVTNRFMQTAPANSYHLLWENSTTMDSFLKDLSYEKMFCGNSTIPENKCDWTSMGLPPAVSNSLCIYRLVKH
;
A
#
# COMPACT_ATOMS: atom_id res chain seq x y z
N MET A 1 14.45 -6.39 -73.21
CA MET A 1 14.92 -5.07 -72.72
C MET A 1 13.83 -4.46 -71.86
N SER A 2 14.26 -3.78 -70.81
CA SER A 2 13.63 -3.48 -69.52
C SER A 2 12.18 -2.92 -69.52
N PRO A 3 11.47 -3.11 -68.38
CA PRO A 3 10.07 -2.72 -68.21
C PRO A 3 9.90 -1.24 -67.83
N SER A 4 8.64 -0.84 -67.96
CA SER A 4 8.00 0.41 -67.54
C SER A 4 8.25 0.81 -66.08
N SER A 5 8.31 2.12 -65.81
CA SER A 5 7.99 2.67 -64.49
C SER A 5 7.23 4.00 -64.60
N VAL A 6 6.06 4.01 -63.97
CA VAL A 6 5.10 5.11 -63.80
C VAL A 6 5.51 5.94 -62.55
N PRO A 7 5.10 7.22 -62.44
CA PRO A 7 5.61 8.15 -61.44
C PRO A 7 5.09 7.91 -60.02
N ARG A 8 5.88 8.44 -59.08
CA ARG A 8 5.68 8.48 -57.62
C ARG A 8 4.28 8.95 -57.21
N THR A 9 3.52 8.06 -56.58
CA THR A 9 2.46 8.41 -55.65
C THR A 9 2.98 8.26 -54.22
N PHE A 10 2.89 9.35 -53.45
CA PHE A 10 3.13 9.36 -52.01
C PHE A 10 2.06 8.53 -51.31
N ALA A 11 2.36 7.27 -51.02
CA ALA A 11 1.62 6.44 -50.07
C ALA A 11 2.43 6.39 -48.76
N SER A 12 2.23 7.37 -47.89
CA SER A 12 2.67 7.31 -46.49
C SER A 12 1.60 7.96 -45.64
N GLY A 13 0.66 7.16 -45.17
CA GLY A 13 -0.48 7.65 -44.42
C GLY A 13 -1.60 6.64 -44.24
N ILE A 14 -1.27 5.37 -44.01
CA ILE A 14 -2.06 4.33 -43.30
C ILE A 14 -1.05 3.21 -43.02
N ALA A 15 -0.19 3.38 -42.01
CA ALA A 15 0.68 2.33 -41.48
C ALA A 15 1.04 2.56 -39.99
N LEU A 16 0.19 3.31 -39.27
CA LEU A 16 0.39 3.61 -37.85
C LEU A 16 -0.94 3.68 -37.10
N ILE A 17 -1.89 2.81 -37.48
CA ILE A 17 -3.13 2.58 -36.73
C ILE A 17 -3.34 1.06 -36.57
N ILE A 18 -2.26 0.32 -36.30
CA ILE A 18 -2.34 -1.05 -35.72
C ILE A 18 -1.11 -1.24 -34.81
N LEU A 19 -0.92 -0.35 -33.84
CA LEU A 19 -0.01 -0.60 -32.71
C LEU A 19 -0.45 0.06 -31.39
N ALA A 20 -1.66 0.63 -31.35
CA ALA A 20 -2.25 1.25 -30.16
C ALA A 20 -3.48 0.49 -29.60
N ALA A 21 -3.92 -0.60 -30.24
CA ALA A 21 -5.08 -1.39 -29.81
C ALA A 21 -4.76 -2.85 -29.40
N VAL A 22 -3.47 -3.24 -29.46
CA VAL A 22 -2.99 -4.56 -29.01
C VAL A 22 -1.83 -4.39 -28.03
N LEU A 23 -1.98 -3.47 -27.08
CA LEU A 23 -1.54 -3.73 -25.71
C LEU A 23 -2.79 -4.07 -24.90
N HIS A 24 -3.45 -5.15 -25.34
CA HIS A 24 -4.19 -6.00 -24.43
C HIS A 24 -3.30 -6.17 -23.21
N LYS A 25 -3.75 -5.65 -22.08
CA LYS A 25 -3.99 -6.41 -20.85
C LYS A 25 -3.23 -7.74 -20.82
N THR A 26 -1.91 -7.66 -20.92
CA THR A 26 -1.03 -8.71 -20.44
C THR A 26 -1.05 -8.45 -18.96
N GLU A 27 -2.09 -9.00 -18.33
CA GLU A 27 -1.97 -9.46 -16.96
C GLU A 27 -0.69 -10.28 -16.92
N ILE A 28 0.42 -9.63 -16.58
CA ILE A 28 1.49 -10.30 -15.87
C ILE A 28 0.85 -10.61 -14.52
N ASN A 29 0.00 -11.65 -14.51
CA ASN A 29 -0.21 -12.54 -13.38
C ASN A 29 1.17 -13.16 -13.13
N GLY A 30 2.09 -12.33 -12.64
CA GLY A 30 3.36 -12.79 -12.14
C GLY A 30 2.98 -13.72 -11.02
N ALA A 31 3.20 -15.02 -11.25
CA ALA A 31 2.97 -16.05 -10.26
C ALA A 31 3.47 -15.54 -8.90
N PRO A 32 2.74 -15.81 -7.80
CA PRO A 32 3.14 -15.36 -6.48
C PRO A 32 4.61 -15.71 -6.29
N VAL A 33 5.44 -14.68 -6.11
CA VAL A 33 6.88 -14.90 -5.93
C VAL A 33 7.03 -15.47 -4.54
N ASN A 34 7.05 -16.80 -4.44
CA ASN A 34 7.35 -17.51 -3.21
C ASN A 34 8.84 -17.33 -2.89
N LEU A 35 9.17 -16.18 -2.30
CA LEU A 35 10.48 -15.93 -1.72
C LEU A 35 10.58 -16.71 -0.40
N PRO A 36 11.57 -17.59 -0.24
CA PRO A 36 11.81 -18.22 1.05
C PRO A 36 12.26 -17.18 2.09
N PRO A 37 12.02 -17.39 3.39
CA PRO A 37 12.40 -16.46 4.47
C PRO A 37 13.85 -15.99 4.41
N GLU A 38 14.76 -16.87 3.98
CA GLU A 38 16.19 -16.59 3.95
C GLU A 38 16.59 -15.67 2.79
N ALA A 39 15.74 -15.50 1.77
CA ALA A 39 16.07 -14.78 0.54
C ALA A 39 15.98 -13.25 0.67
N PHE A 40 15.36 -12.73 1.71
CA PHE A 40 15.24 -11.29 1.95
C PHE A 40 15.68 -10.91 3.37
N GLN A 41 15.88 -9.62 3.56
CA GLN A 41 16.12 -9.02 4.87
C GLN A 41 15.34 -7.72 4.99
N ILE A 42 14.98 -7.36 6.21
CA ILE A 42 14.34 -6.09 6.52
C ILE A 42 15.43 -5.08 6.89
N VAL A 43 15.36 -3.91 6.26
CA VAL A 43 16.28 -2.79 6.49
C VAL A 43 15.49 -1.54 6.83
N GLN A 44 16.18 -0.56 7.42
CA GLN A 44 15.64 0.78 7.61
C GLN A 44 15.43 1.49 6.27
N VAL A 45 14.58 2.52 6.27
CA VAL A 45 14.25 3.33 5.07
C VAL A 45 15.49 3.87 4.36
N HIS A 46 16.48 4.35 5.12
CA HIS A 46 17.74 4.88 4.58
C HIS A 46 18.67 3.79 3.99
N GLY A 47 18.34 2.51 4.18
CA GLY A 47 19.06 1.37 3.61
C GLY A 47 18.81 1.14 2.12
N VAL A 48 17.92 1.92 1.50
CA VAL A 48 17.61 1.89 0.07
C VAL A 48 17.60 3.31 -0.53
N PRO A 49 17.93 3.48 -1.83
CA PRO A 49 17.80 4.77 -2.48
C PRO A 49 16.35 5.27 -2.47
N PHE A 50 16.13 6.49 -1.98
CA PHE A 50 14.79 7.06 -1.78
C PHE A 50 13.90 7.00 -3.02
N TYR A 51 14.44 7.36 -4.20
CA TYR A 51 13.68 7.32 -5.46
C TYR A 51 13.25 5.90 -5.84
N LYS A 52 14.04 4.86 -5.49
CA LYS A 52 13.67 3.45 -5.74
C LYS A 52 12.53 3.03 -4.83
N LEU A 53 12.55 3.47 -3.57
CA LEU A 53 11.47 3.22 -2.61
C LEU A 53 10.16 3.85 -3.07
N VAL A 54 10.16 5.15 -3.37
CA VAL A 54 8.96 5.87 -3.86
C VAL A 54 8.43 5.21 -5.13
N ARG A 55 9.31 4.90 -6.10
CA ARG A 55 8.90 4.24 -7.34
C ARG A 55 8.31 2.85 -7.10
N TYR A 56 8.96 2.02 -6.30
CA TYR A 56 8.47 0.68 -5.95
C TYR A 56 7.09 0.79 -5.29
N PHE A 57 6.98 1.63 -4.28
CA PHE A 57 5.77 1.78 -3.48
C PHE A 57 4.58 2.21 -4.32
N THR A 58 4.76 3.27 -5.11
CA THR A 58 3.75 3.81 -6.02
C THR A 58 3.31 2.73 -7.01
N THR A 59 4.26 2.13 -7.74
CA THR A 59 3.97 1.13 -8.78
C THR A 59 3.25 -0.09 -8.23
N GLN A 60 3.62 -0.57 -7.04
CA GLN A 60 3.01 -1.76 -6.47
C GLN A 60 1.62 -1.47 -5.91
N THR A 61 1.42 -0.34 -5.23
CA THR A 61 0.11 0.01 -4.67
C THR A 61 -0.92 0.32 -5.76
N GLU A 62 -0.54 1.06 -6.80
CA GLU A 62 -1.40 1.33 -7.97
C GLU A 62 -1.85 0.06 -8.72
N ARG A 63 -1.12 -1.05 -8.58
CA ARG A 63 -1.41 -2.30 -9.31
C ARG A 63 -2.09 -3.35 -8.46
N ARG A 64 -1.95 -3.28 -7.14
CA ARG A 64 -2.27 -4.41 -6.24
C ARG A 64 -3.09 -4.02 -5.01
N ASP A 65 -3.13 -2.74 -4.64
CA ASP A 65 -3.88 -2.31 -3.48
C ASP A 65 -5.25 -1.75 -3.89
N PRO A 66 -6.36 -2.45 -3.58
CA PRO A 66 -7.70 -1.99 -3.95
C PRO A 66 -8.07 -0.65 -3.33
N LYS A 67 -7.44 -0.26 -2.22
CA LYS A 67 -7.61 1.06 -1.61
C LYS A 67 -7.03 2.19 -2.48
N VAL A 68 -6.31 1.86 -3.55
CA VAL A 68 -5.63 2.80 -4.43
C VAL A 68 -6.11 2.65 -5.87
N TYR A 69 -6.07 1.43 -6.43
CA TYR A 69 -6.36 1.27 -7.86
C TYR A 69 -7.85 1.45 -8.20
N GLU A 70 -8.76 1.25 -7.24
CA GLU A 70 -10.20 1.50 -7.43
C GLU A 70 -10.54 2.99 -7.44
N LEU A 71 -9.66 3.86 -6.91
CA LEU A 71 -9.93 5.29 -6.74
C LEU A 71 -9.60 6.13 -7.97
N ASN A 72 -9.03 5.53 -9.02
CA ASN A 72 -8.71 6.17 -10.30
C ASN A 72 -7.92 7.50 -10.19
N ILE A 73 -7.02 7.60 -9.20
CA ILE A 73 -6.14 8.76 -9.02
C ILE A 73 -5.06 8.77 -10.10
N SER A 74 -4.76 9.93 -10.68
CA SER A 74 -3.72 10.01 -11.70
C SER A 74 -2.34 9.65 -11.14
N HIS A 75 -1.52 8.95 -11.94
CA HIS A 75 -0.19 8.51 -11.51
C HIS A 75 0.68 9.65 -10.98
N PHE A 76 0.65 10.82 -11.63
CA PHE A 76 1.44 11.97 -11.22
C PHE A 76 1.04 12.48 -9.82
N GLN A 77 -0.26 12.60 -9.56
CA GLN A 77 -0.77 13.04 -8.25
C GLN A 77 -0.43 12.03 -7.16
N TYR A 78 -0.65 10.74 -7.44
CA TYR A 78 -0.38 9.68 -6.47
C TYR A 78 1.12 9.52 -6.19
N TYR A 79 1.98 9.53 -7.22
CA TYR A 79 3.43 9.51 -7.04
C TYR A 79 3.90 10.70 -6.20
N THR A 80 3.38 11.90 -6.46
CA THR A 80 3.74 13.11 -5.70
C THR A 80 3.31 12.98 -4.24
N HIS A 81 2.10 12.49 -3.98
CA HIS A 81 1.64 12.18 -2.63
C HIS A 81 2.57 11.18 -1.93
N ILE A 82 2.88 10.04 -2.55
CA ILE A 82 3.76 9.02 -1.97
C ILE A 82 5.18 9.56 -1.71
N TYR A 83 5.70 10.41 -2.60
CA TYR A 83 6.99 11.07 -2.42
C TYR A 83 7.00 11.97 -1.18
N HIS A 84 5.98 12.81 -0.98
CA HIS A 84 5.87 13.68 0.19
C HIS A 84 5.59 12.91 1.46
N ALA A 85 4.69 11.92 1.38
CA ALA A 85 4.39 11.01 2.47
C ALA A 85 5.71 10.42 3.00
N TRP A 86 6.49 9.71 2.17
CA TRP A 86 7.71 9.04 2.64
C TRP A 86 8.74 9.97 3.33
N LYS A 87 8.72 11.29 3.08
CA LYS A 87 9.56 12.24 3.82
C LYS A 87 9.09 12.49 5.25
N GLU A 88 7.80 12.35 5.50
CA GLU A 88 7.15 12.56 6.80
C GLU A 88 6.91 11.25 7.56
N ALA A 89 7.09 10.10 6.90
CA ALA A 89 6.98 8.79 7.51
C ALA A 89 7.93 8.65 8.71
N SER A 90 7.50 7.92 9.74
CA SER A 90 8.37 7.62 10.86
C SER A 90 9.50 6.71 10.41
N ILE A 91 10.71 7.24 10.31
CA ILE A 91 11.91 6.47 9.96
C ILE A 91 12.24 5.39 10.99
N HIS A 92 11.72 5.52 12.22
CA HIS A 92 11.98 4.58 13.32
C HIS A 92 11.13 3.32 13.18
N TYR A 93 9.87 3.48 12.74
CA TYR A 93 8.91 2.39 12.61
C TYR A 93 8.75 1.89 11.19
N SER A 94 9.02 2.71 10.17
CA SER A 94 8.93 2.30 8.78
C SER A 94 10.05 1.33 8.42
N ALA A 95 9.74 0.39 7.53
CA ALA A 95 10.63 -0.71 7.19
C ALA A 95 10.59 -1.02 5.69
N VAL A 96 11.70 -1.52 5.16
CA VAL A 96 11.81 -1.95 3.76
C VAL A 96 12.38 -3.35 3.72
N ALA A 97 11.70 -4.27 3.03
CA ALA A 97 12.20 -5.61 2.75
C ALA A 97 12.93 -5.61 1.41
N ILE A 98 14.15 -6.16 1.39
CA ILE A 98 14.99 -6.24 0.19
C ILE A 98 15.52 -7.66 -0.01
N LYS A 99 15.66 -8.09 -1.28
CA LYS A 99 16.39 -9.34 -1.60
C LYS A 99 17.84 -9.22 -1.16
N LYS A 100 18.39 -10.25 -0.51
CA LYS A 100 19.79 -10.26 -0.08
C LYS A 100 20.77 -10.21 -1.26
N THR A 101 20.43 -10.91 -2.35
CA THR A 101 21.30 -11.07 -3.53
C THR A 101 21.32 -9.83 -4.42
N THR A 102 20.16 -9.32 -4.81
CA THR A 102 20.05 -8.22 -5.80
C THR A 102 19.82 -6.86 -5.18
N ARG A 103 19.54 -6.79 -3.87
CA ARG A 103 19.13 -5.57 -3.16
C ARG A 103 17.85 -4.92 -3.70
N GLU A 104 17.08 -5.65 -4.50
CA GLU A 104 15.78 -5.20 -4.99
C GLU A 104 14.76 -5.13 -3.86
N ILE A 105 13.90 -4.11 -3.88
CA ILE A 105 12.81 -3.97 -2.92
C ILE A 105 11.73 -5.02 -3.22
N VAL A 106 11.33 -5.75 -2.18
CA VAL A 106 10.29 -6.80 -2.24
C VAL A 106 9.14 -6.56 -1.26
N GLY A 107 9.29 -5.55 -0.41
CA GLY A 107 8.20 -5.03 0.40
C GLY A 107 8.58 -3.70 1.01
N ALA A 108 7.59 -2.89 1.35
CA ALA A 108 7.78 -1.68 2.12
C ALA A 108 6.59 -1.46 3.04
N ASN A 109 6.87 -1.06 4.28
CA ASN A 109 5.87 -0.66 5.25
C ASN A 109 6.10 0.79 5.66
N MET A 110 5.14 1.65 5.32
CA MET A 110 5.16 3.06 5.64
C MET A 110 4.32 3.32 6.89
N VAL A 111 4.97 3.76 7.97
CA VAL A 111 4.32 3.98 9.27
C VAL A 111 4.24 5.46 9.60
N TYR A 112 3.04 5.93 9.98
CA TYR A 112 2.78 7.30 10.40
C TYR A 112 2.29 7.39 11.82
N VAL A 113 2.51 8.55 12.41
CA VAL A 113 1.72 8.96 13.57
C VAL A 113 0.36 9.44 13.09
N VAL A 114 -0.72 8.89 13.64
CA VAL A 114 -2.12 9.12 13.19
C VAL A 114 -2.46 10.62 13.13
N HIS A 115 -2.01 11.40 14.12
CA HIS A 115 -2.30 12.84 14.17
C HIS A 115 -1.52 13.67 13.13
N HIS A 116 -0.50 13.11 12.47
CA HIS A 116 0.21 13.78 11.38
C HIS A 116 -0.48 13.59 10.02
N LEU A 117 -1.39 12.63 9.88
CA LEU A 117 -2.09 12.38 8.61
C LEU A 117 -2.80 13.63 8.07
N MET A 118 -3.35 14.47 8.96
CA MET A 118 -4.04 15.71 8.59
C MET A 118 -3.13 16.79 7.99
N LYS A 119 -1.80 16.62 8.05
CA LYS A 119 -0.80 17.56 7.54
C LYS A 119 -0.20 17.11 6.21
N MET A 120 -0.55 15.90 5.75
CA MET A 120 0.02 15.33 4.54
C MET A 120 -0.43 16.11 3.31
N TYR A 121 0.47 16.25 2.34
CA TYR A 121 0.11 16.69 1.01
C TYR A 121 -0.87 15.69 0.37
N ALA A 122 -2.12 16.10 0.16
CA ALA A 122 -3.20 15.22 -0.30
C ALA A 122 -4.11 15.93 -1.30
N PRO A 123 -3.79 15.86 -2.60
CA PRO A 123 -4.64 16.46 -3.63
C PRO A 123 -5.90 15.63 -3.90
N ASP A 124 -7.00 16.32 -4.20
CA ASP A 124 -8.25 15.75 -4.70
C ASP A 124 -8.72 14.52 -3.89
N THR A 125 -9.00 13.40 -4.57
CA THR A 125 -9.47 12.14 -3.99
C THR A 125 -8.57 11.59 -2.88
N ILE A 126 -7.26 11.92 -2.87
CA ILE A 126 -6.38 11.52 -1.77
C ILE A 126 -6.79 12.21 -0.47
N GLY A 127 -7.23 13.47 -0.54
CA GLY A 127 -7.77 14.20 0.61
C GLY A 127 -9.01 13.52 1.19
N GLU A 128 -9.94 13.10 0.33
CA GLU A 128 -11.15 12.38 0.73
C GLU A 128 -10.82 11.06 1.44
N VAL A 129 -9.83 10.31 0.93
CA VAL A 129 -9.33 9.09 1.58
C VAL A 129 -8.72 9.40 2.94
N LEU A 130 -7.94 10.48 3.06
CA LEU A 130 -7.35 10.87 4.35
C LEU A 130 -8.44 11.25 5.36
N ASP A 131 -9.45 12.01 4.97
CA ASP A 131 -10.57 12.37 5.84
C ASP A 131 -11.30 11.11 6.35
N PHE A 132 -11.58 10.17 5.45
CA PHE A 132 -12.15 8.87 5.79
C PHE A 132 -11.30 8.10 6.81
N VAL A 133 -10.01 7.88 6.53
CA VAL A 133 -9.16 7.08 7.44
C VAL A 133 -8.90 7.80 8.75
N ILE A 134 -8.82 9.13 8.77
CA ILE A 134 -8.67 9.91 10.01
C ILE A 134 -9.94 9.76 10.87
N ALA A 135 -11.13 9.83 10.27
CA ALA A 135 -12.37 9.61 10.98
C ALA A 135 -12.44 8.18 11.56
N CYS A 136 -12.07 7.17 10.78
CA CYS A 136 -11.93 5.78 11.25
C CYS A 136 -10.95 5.66 12.42
N TYR A 137 -9.72 6.16 12.31
CA TYR A 137 -8.69 5.97 13.33
C TYR A 137 -9.00 6.70 14.64
N LYS A 138 -9.78 7.79 14.58
CA LYS A 138 -10.26 8.49 15.78
C LYS A 138 -11.19 7.61 16.62
N THR A 139 -12.06 6.80 16.01
CA THR A 139 -12.97 5.91 16.77
C THR A 139 -12.25 4.71 17.40
N LEU A 140 -11.08 4.36 16.87
CA LEU A 140 -10.27 3.23 17.34
C LEU A 140 -9.31 3.56 18.48
N ARG A 141 -9.22 4.86 18.84
CA ARG A 141 -8.30 5.36 19.86
C ARG A 141 -8.69 4.83 21.25
N PRO A 142 -7.79 4.15 22.00
CA PRO A 142 -8.11 3.64 23.33
C PRO A 142 -8.35 4.75 24.37
N SER A 143 -7.62 5.87 24.27
CA SER A 143 -7.73 7.00 25.21
C SER A 143 -7.25 8.31 24.60
N ASN A 144 -7.69 9.46 25.14
CA ASN A 144 -7.34 10.79 24.62
C ASN A 144 -5.86 11.19 24.78
N HIS A 145 -5.05 10.41 25.50
CA HIS A 145 -3.61 10.65 25.68
C HIS A 145 -2.74 9.66 24.90
N SER A 146 -3.35 8.64 24.29
CA SER A 146 -2.62 7.63 23.53
C SER A 146 -1.98 8.21 22.26
N VAL A 147 -0.76 7.76 21.95
CA VAL A 147 -0.09 8.04 20.67
C VAL A 147 -0.46 6.91 19.70
N GLY A 148 -1.07 7.29 18.58
CA GLY A 148 -1.45 6.35 17.53
C GLY A 148 -0.41 6.28 16.43
N LEU A 149 0.03 5.07 16.10
CA LEU A 149 0.74 4.77 14.86
C LEU A 149 -0.16 4.03 13.89
N VAL A 150 0.10 4.15 12.61
CA VAL A 150 -0.60 3.38 11.59
C VAL A 150 0.34 2.98 10.46
N SER A 151 0.31 1.70 10.11
CA SER A 151 0.86 1.19 8.87
C SER A 151 -0.21 1.27 7.77
N THR A 152 -0.23 2.37 6.99
CA THR A 152 -1.35 2.72 6.09
C THR A 152 -1.33 1.96 4.78
N LEU A 153 -0.15 1.84 4.17
CA LEU A 153 0.06 1.18 2.88
C LEU A 153 1.28 0.26 3.01
N ARG A 154 1.13 -0.99 2.56
CA ARG A 154 2.15 -2.04 2.65
C ARG A 154 2.26 -2.85 1.37
N PRO A 155 2.84 -2.30 0.28
CA PRO A 155 3.12 -3.11 -0.90
C PRO A 155 4.14 -4.20 -0.57
N HIS A 156 3.84 -5.42 -1.02
CA HIS A 156 4.70 -6.59 -0.85
C HIS A 156 4.54 -7.56 -2.01
N VAL A 157 5.58 -8.36 -2.27
CA VAL A 157 5.55 -9.38 -3.33
C VAL A 157 4.91 -10.70 -2.88
N SER A 158 4.85 -10.97 -1.58
CA SER A 158 4.25 -12.18 -1.00
C SER A 158 3.72 -11.94 0.41
N GLU A 159 2.78 -12.79 0.85
CA GLU A 159 2.25 -12.75 2.23
C GLU A 159 3.35 -12.98 3.28
N LEU A 160 4.33 -13.83 2.97
CA LEU A 160 5.47 -14.09 3.85
C LEU A 160 6.29 -12.83 4.12
N VAL A 161 6.54 -12.01 3.08
CA VAL A 161 7.20 -10.71 3.23
C VAL A 161 6.33 -9.75 4.05
N ASN A 162 5.02 -9.74 3.83
CA ASN A 162 4.10 -8.91 4.61
C ASN A 162 4.14 -9.26 6.11
N LYS A 163 3.98 -10.55 6.43
CA LYS A 163 4.04 -11.06 7.81
C LYS A 163 5.36 -10.70 8.49
N ALA A 164 6.48 -10.88 7.81
CA ALA A 164 7.79 -10.50 8.34
C ALA A 164 7.90 -8.98 8.63
N MET A 165 7.40 -8.13 7.73
CA MET A 165 7.38 -6.68 7.94
C MET A 165 6.45 -6.26 9.10
N ILE A 166 5.27 -6.88 9.22
CA ILE A 166 4.34 -6.62 10.34
C ILE A 166 4.99 -7.04 11.66
N GLN A 167 5.64 -8.20 11.71
CA GLN A 167 6.38 -8.67 12.88
C GLN A 167 7.48 -7.67 13.29
N ASP A 168 8.31 -7.24 12.34
CA ASP A 168 9.42 -6.30 12.62
C ASP A 168 8.88 -4.97 13.16
N VAL A 169 7.87 -4.38 12.52
CA VAL A 169 7.26 -3.12 12.99
C VAL A 169 6.58 -3.31 14.34
N THR A 170 5.91 -4.44 14.57
CA THR A 170 5.29 -4.77 15.85
C THR A 170 6.33 -4.87 16.96
N ASN A 171 7.44 -5.57 16.72
CA ASN A 171 8.52 -5.70 17.70
C ASN A 171 9.10 -4.33 18.05
N ARG A 172 9.38 -3.49 17.05
CA ARG A 172 9.88 -2.13 17.28
C ARG A 172 8.88 -1.27 18.04
N PHE A 173 7.60 -1.35 17.70
CA PHE A 173 6.52 -0.66 18.40
C PHE A 173 6.50 -1.06 19.88
N MET A 174 6.46 -2.36 20.18
CA MET A 174 6.43 -2.87 21.54
C MET A 174 7.69 -2.49 22.33
N GLN A 175 8.85 -2.45 21.69
CA GLN A 175 10.10 -2.05 22.35
C GLN A 175 10.16 -0.54 22.64
N THR A 176 9.72 0.30 21.73
CA THR A 176 10.11 1.73 21.72
C THR A 176 8.97 2.72 21.91
N ALA A 177 7.72 2.34 21.59
CA ALA A 177 6.60 3.25 21.76
C ALA A 177 6.35 3.53 23.25
N PRO A 178 5.86 4.71 23.65
CA PRO A 178 5.41 4.94 25.01
C PRO A 178 4.32 3.96 25.44
N ALA A 179 4.20 3.69 26.75
CA ALA A 179 3.06 2.96 27.28
C ALA A 179 1.74 3.68 26.92
N ASN A 180 0.66 2.91 26.78
CA ASN A 180 -0.64 3.35 26.29
C ASN A 180 -0.66 3.87 24.82
N SER A 181 0.40 3.62 24.04
CA SER A 181 0.37 3.84 22.60
C SER A 181 -0.39 2.72 21.90
N TYR A 182 -0.85 2.96 20.68
CA TYR A 182 -1.51 1.96 19.86
C TYR A 182 -0.98 1.98 18.42
N HIS A 183 -1.04 0.82 17.77
CA HIS A 183 -0.68 0.65 16.37
C HIS A 183 -1.85 0.07 15.59
N LEU A 184 -2.17 0.71 14.47
CA LEU A 184 -3.24 0.31 13.55
C LEU A 184 -2.69 -0.26 12.26
N LEU A 185 -3.39 -1.25 11.71
CA LEU A 185 -3.13 -1.74 10.36
C LEU A 185 -4.37 -2.35 9.72
N TRP A 186 -4.44 -2.24 8.39
CA TRP A 186 -5.47 -2.91 7.58
C TRP A 186 -4.92 -4.20 6.99
N GLU A 187 -5.66 -5.30 7.08
CA GLU A 187 -5.29 -6.57 6.47
C GLU A 187 -6.48 -7.40 6.00
N ASN A 188 -6.21 -8.33 5.09
CA ASN A 188 -7.18 -9.35 4.70
C ASN A 188 -7.33 -10.39 5.83
N SER A 189 -8.48 -10.38 6.48
CA SER A 189 -8.79 -11.29 7.59
C SER A 189 -8.83 -12.77 7.19
N THR A 190 -9.05 -13.11 5.92
CA THR A 190 -9.05 -14.51 5.47
C THR A 190 -7.66 -15.14 5.58
N THR A 191 -6.59 -14.37 5.42
CA THR A 191 -5.22 -14.92 5.45
C THR A 191 -4.35 -14.42 6.61
N MET A 192 -4.72 -13.29 7.23
CA MET A 192 -3.88 -12.61 8.23
C MET A 192 -4.42 -12.70 9.66
N ASP A 193 -5.68 -13.08 9.89
CA ASP A 193 -6.33 -12.99 11.21
C ASP A 193 -5.62 -13.81 12.30
N SER A 194 -5.26 -15.07 12.01
CA SER A 194 -4.55 -15.92 12.97
C SER A 194 -3.18 -15.34 13.33
N PHE A 195 -2.41 -14.94 12.31
CA PHE A 195 -1.09 -14.37 12.50
C PHE A 195 -1.14 -13.07 13.32
N LEU A 196 -2.12 -12.20 13.06
CA LEU A 196 -2.26 -10.94 13.80
C LEU A 196 -2.69 -11.16 15.24
N LYS A 197 -3.54 -12.18 15.51
CA LYS A 197 -3.88 -12.59 16.88
C LYS A 197 -2.68 -13.13 17.64
N ASP A 198 -1.80 -13.89 16.98
CA ASP A 198 -0.55 -14.36 17.59
C ASP A 198 0.37 -13.17 17.98
N LEU A 199 0.24 -12.04 17.28
CA LEU A 199 0.88 -10.77 17.61
C LEU A 199 0.07 -9.88 18.57
N SER A 200 -0.98 -10.41 19.18
CA SER A 200 -1.87 -9.71 20.12
C SER A 200 -2.62 -8.51 19.51
N TYR A 201 -2.80 -8.48 18.19
CA TYR A 201 -3.71 -7.50 17.59
C TYR A 201 -5.16 -7.93 17.81
N GLU A 202 -5.98 -6.97 18.21
CA GLU A 202 -7.44 -7.06 18.22
C GLU A 202 -7.99 -6.67 16.85
N LYS A 203 -8.92 -7.47 16.32
CA LYS A 203 -9.68 -7.11 15.11
C LYS A 203 -10.81 -6.16 15.50
N MET A 204 -10.83 -4.97 14.93
CA MET A 204 -11.78 -3.92 15.30
C MET A 204 -13.01 -3.91 14.38
N PHE A 205 -12.80 -3.60 13.09
CA PHE A 205 -13.88 -3.48 12.10
C PHE A 205 -13.49 -4.14 10.77
N CYS A 206 -14.49 -4.58 10.02
CA CYS A 206 -14.39 -5.04 8.63
C CYS A 206 -15.51 -4.38 7.80
N GLY A 207 -15.39 -4.33 6.47
CA GLY A 207 -16.36 -3.64 5.60
C GLY A 207 -17.78 -4.22 5.54
N ASN A 208 -18.07 -5.32 6.24
CA ASN A 208 -19.43 -5.86 6.41
C ASN A 208 -19.89 -5.89 7.88
N SER A 209 -19.32 -5.03 8.71
CA SER A 209 -19.72 -4.98 10.10
C SER A 209 -21.15 -4.45 10.21
N THR A 210 -22.06 -5.25 10.76
CA THR A 210 -23.43 -4.83 11.12
C THR A 210 -23.43 -3.88 12.32
N ILE A 211 -22.26 -3.47 12.82
CA ILE A 211 -22.12 -2.49 13.88
C ILE A 211 -22.63 -1.14 13.35
N PRO A 212 -23.65 -0.55 13.97
CA PRO A 212 -24.09 0.80 13.64
C PRO A 212 -22.89 1.75 13.71
N GLU A 213 -22.73 2.61 12.70
CA GLU A 213 -21.67 3.63 12.62
C GLU A 213 -20.23 3.11 12.42
N ASN A 214 -20.03 2.02 11.67
CA ASN A 214 -18.68 1.63 11.22
C ASN A 214 -18.02 2.73 10.35
N LYS A 215 -17.30 3.66 10.97
CA LYS A 215 -16.53 4.72 10.30
C LYS A 215 -15.34 4.20 9.48
N CYS A 216 -15.08 2.90 9.55
CA CYS A 216 -13.97 2.21 8.90
C CYS A 216 -14.42 1.37 7.70
N ASP A 217 -15.66 1.57 7.21
CA ASP A 217 -16.17 0.85 6.05
C ASP A 217 -15.73 1.47 4.72
N TRP A 218 -14.82 0.78 4.04
CA TRP A 218 -14.30 1.18 2.73
C TRP A 218 -15.34 1.18 1.61
N THR A 219 -16.52 0.56 1.78
CA THR A 219 -17.59 0.67 0.77
C THR A 219 -18.06 2.11 0.58
N SER A 220 -17.95 2.95 1.62
CA SER A 220 -18.24 4.39 1.55
C SER A 220 -17.29 5.15 0.63
N MET A 221 -16.11 4.59 0.35
CA MET A 221 -15.11 5.10 -0.59
C MET A 221 -15.21 4.43 -1.98
N GLY A 222 -16.27 3.67 -2.23
CA GLY A 222 -16.51 3.00 -3.52
C GLY A 222 -15.80 1.66 -3.69
N LEU A 223 -15.17 1.10 -2.65
CA LEU A 223 -14.57 -0.23 -2.75
C LEU A 223 -15.67 -1.31 -2.88
N PRO A 224 -15.51 -2.29 -3.79
CA PRO A 224 -16.48 -3.36 -3.94
C PRO A 224 -16.66 -4.17 -2.64
N PRO A 225 -17.90 -4.60 -2.29
CA PRO A 225 -18.15 -5.44 -1.12
C PRO A 225 -17.29 -6.71 -1.06
N ALA A 226 -17.01 -7.32 -2.20
CA ALA A 226 -16.15 -8.51 -2.29
C ALA A 226 -14.74 -8.27 -1.69
N VAL A 227 -14.23 -7.04 -1.77
CA VAL A 227 -12.94 -6.64 -1.22
C VAL A 227 -13.10 -6.13 0.21
N SER A 228 -14.05 -5.22 0.45
CA SER A 228 -14.21 -4.56 1.75
C SER A 228 -14.59 -5.54 2.86
N ASN A 229 -15.34 -6.61 2.55
CA ASN A 229 -15.80 -7.58 3.54
C ASN A 229 -14.66 -8.31 4.26
N SER A 230 -13.56 -8.60 3.55
CA SER A 230 -12.39 -9.27 4.12
C SER A 230 -11.33 -8.30 4.63
N LEU A 231 -11.36 -7.04 4.17
CA LEU A 231 -10.48 -5.97 4.62
C LEU A 231 -10.89 -5.48 6.01
N CYS A 232 -10.08 -5.81 7.00
CA CYS A 232 -10.33 -5.47 8.38
C CYS A 232 -9.21 -4.59 8.95
N ILE A 233 -9.57 -3.69 9.86
CA ILE A 233 -8.61 -2.93 10.66
C ILE A 233 -8.36 -3.63 11.98
N TYR A 234 -7.09 -3.73 12.31
CA TYR A 234 -6.55 -4.33 13.51
C TYR A 234 -5.85 -3.29 14.37
N ARG A 235 -5.91 -3.49 15.69
CA ARG A 235 -5.30 -2.62 16.69
C ARG A 235 -4.47 -3.42 17.67
N LEU A 236 -3.24 -2.96 17.89
CA LEU A 236 -2.39 -3.40 18.99
C LEU A 236 -2.24 -2.26 19.99
N VAL A 237 -2.33 -2.54 21.28
CA VAL A 237 -2.10 -1.57 22.36
C VAL A 237 -0.89 -1.99 23.16
N LYS A 238 0.04 -1.06 23.40
CA LYS A 238 1.14 -1.27 24.33
C LYS A 238 0.68 -0.88 25.73
N HIS A 239 0.61 -1.86 26.62
CA HIS A 239 0.32 -1.65 28.04
C HIS A 239 1.59 -1.34 28.82
#